data_AF-A0A2E9T318-F1
#
_entry.id   AF-A0A2E9T318-F1
#
_cell.length_a   1.000
_cell.length_b   1.000
_cell.length_c   1.000
_cell.angle_alpha   90.00
_cell.angle_beta   90.00
_cell.angle_gamma   90.00
#
_symmetry.space_group_name_H-M   'P 1'
#
loop_
_entity.id
_entity.type
_entity.pdbx_description
1 polymer ?
#
loop_
_entity_poly.entity_id
_entity_poly.type
_entity_poly.pdbx_seq_one_letter_code
_entity_poly.pdbx_strand_id
1 'polypeptide(L)' 'MILTVGKNRTLPLPDELLEDGKLSIGDILLCTVMDDNRSIKLEKFKDQTLSDEQIKAQGSLARVEVLNPKYFE' A
#
# COMPACT_ATOMS: atom_id res chain seq x y z
N MET A 1 -13.59 -8.77 2.43
CA MET A 1 -13.56 -7.40 2.98
C MET A 1 -13.56 -6.44 1.80
N ILE A 2 -14.43 -5.43 1.78
CA ILE A 2 -14.46 -4.43 0.70
C ILE A 2 -13.83 -3.16 1.27
N LEU A 3 -12.74 -2.68 0.66
CA LEU A 3 -12.04 -1.47 1.06
C LEU A 3 -12.32 -0.39 0.01
N THR A 4 -12.66 0.81 0.46
CA THR A 4 -12.88 1.96 -0.43
C THR A 4 -11.58 2.75 -0.56
N VAL A 5 -11.20 3.06 -1.79
CA VAL A 5 -10.06 3.94 -2.07
C VAL A 5 -10.39 5.34 -1.56
N GLY A 6 -9.55 5.88 -0.67
CA GLY A 6 -9.66 7.23 -0.11
C GLY A 6 -9.18 8.34 -1.05
N LYS A 7 -9.23 9.60 -0.59
CA LYS A 7 -8.68 10.71 -1.37
C LYS A 7 -7.17 10.51 -1.54
N ASN A 8 -6.65 10.92 -2.70
CA ASN A 8 -5.25 10.72 -3.09
C ASN A 8 -4.85 9.27 -3.37
N ARG A 9 -5.80 8.39 -3.74
CA ARG A 9 -5.52 6.97 -4.05
C ARG A 9 -4.93 6.20 -2.87
N THR A 10 -5.28 6.61 -1.65
CA THR A 10 -4.92 5.90 -0.43
C THR A 10 -5.82 4.67 -0.28
N LEU A 11 -5.23 3.54 0.12
CA LEU A 11 -5.97 2.35 0.46
C LEU A 11 -5.90 2.17 1.97
N PRO A 12 -7.02 2.28 2.71
CA PRO A 12 -7.02 1.97 4.12
C PRO A 12 -6.71 0.49 4.28
N LEU A 13 -5.61 0.18 4.94
CA LEU A 13 -5.26 -1.19 5.29
C LEU A 13 -5.97 -1.53 6.60
N PRO A 14 -6.64 -2.69 6.69
CA PRO A 14 -7.23 -3.12 7.95
C PRO A 14 -6.14 -3.37 8.99
N ASP A 15 -6.38 -2.91 10.23
CA ASP A 15 -5.46 -3.05 11.36
C ASP A 15 -5.03 -4.51 11.59
N GLU A 16 -5.90 -5.49 11.28
CA GLU A 16 -5.58 -6.91 11.38
C GLU A 16 -4.31 -7.29 10.57
N LEU A 17 -4.01 -6.64 9.43
CA LEU A 17 -2.78 -6.89 8.67
C LEU A 17 -1.52 -6.31 9.35
N LEU A 18 -1.69 -5.27 10.17
CA LEU A 18 -0.63 -4.67 10.99
C LEU A 18 -0.43 -5.47 12.29
N GLU A 19 -1.52 -5.88 12.94
CA GLU A 19 -1.53 -6.66 14.18
C GLU A 19 -0.99 -8.08 13.99
N ASP A 20 -1.30 -8.72 12.85
CA ASP A 20 -0.76 -10.04 12.48
C ASP A 20 0.74 -9.98 12.11
N GLY A 21 1.36 -8.79 12.18
CA GLY A 21 2.78 -8.56 11.91
C GLY A 21 3.17 -8.75 10.44
N LYS A 22 2.20 -8.94 9.54
CA LYS A 22 2.42 -9.13 8.11
C LYS A 22 2.92 -7.85 7.44
N LEU A 23 2.50 -6.69 7.94
CA LEU A 23 2.91 -5.36 7.48
C LEU A 23 3.30 -4.48 8.65
N SER A 24 4.32 -3.63 8.47
CA SER A 24 4.73 -2.62 9.42
C SER A 24 4.70 -1.24 8.78
N ILE A 25 4.50 -0.19 9.59
CA ILE A 25 4.65 1.18 9.12
C ILE A 25 6.07 1.37 8.59
N GLY A 26 6.17 1.90 7.37
CA GLY A 26 7.41 2.07 6.62
C GLY A 26 7.71 0.93 5.65
N ASP A 27 6.96 -0.19 5.68
CA ASP A 27 7.13 -1.26 4.70
C ASP A 27 6.77 -0.79 3.28
N ILE A 28 7.45 -1.36 2.30
CA ILE A 28 7.28 -1.14 0.88
C ILE A 28 6.50 -2.33 0.32
N LEU A 29 5.42 -2.02 -0.36
CA LEU A 29 4.51 -2.95 -1.01
C LEU A 29 4.57 -2.75 -2.53
N LEU A 30 4.49 -3.85 -3.26
CA LEU A 30 4.29 -3.86 -4.70
C LEU A 30 2.80 -3.99 -5.01
N CYS A 31 2.26 -2.98 -5.67
CA CYS A 31 0.92 -2.94 -6.24
C CYS A 31 0.98 -3.48 -7.67
N THR A 32 0.43 -4.67 -7.89
CA THR A 32 0.31 -5.27 -9.23
C THR A 32 -1.16 -5.37 -9.60
N VAL A 33 -1.53 -4.83 -10.76
CA VAL A 33 -2.86 -5.05 -11.34
C VAL A 33 -2.86 -6.42 -12.00
N MET A 34 -3.82 -7.27 -11.63
CA MET A 34 -3.97 -8.59 -12.25
C MET A 34 -4.74 -8.48 -13.57
N ASP A 35 -4.44 -9.37 -14.52
CA ASP A 35 -4.95 -9.36 -15.91
C ASP A 35 -6.49 -9.38 -16.02
N ASP A 36 -7.17 -9.84 -14.96
CA ASP A 36 -8.64 -9.79 -14.83
C ASP A 36 -9.19 -8.35 -14.68
N ASN A 37 -8.33 -7.32 -14.74
CA ASN A 37 -8.62 -5.88 -14.76
C ASN A 37 -9.47 -5.34 -13.60
N ARG A 38 -9.77 -6.17 -12.60
CA ARG A 38 -10.63 -5.84 -11.45
C ARG A 38 -9.99 -6.13 -10.10
N SER A 39 -8.78 -6.69 -10.09
CA SER A 39 -8.08 -7.08 -8.87
C SER A 39 -6.70 -6.42 -8.81
N ILE A 40 -6.39 -5.86 -7.64
CA ILE A 40 -5.07 -5.32 -7.31
C ILE A 40 -4.47 -6.25 -6.26
N LYS A 41 -3.26 -6.73 -6.51
CA LYS A 41 -2.48 -7.53 -5.57
C LYS A 41 -1.46 -6.62 -4.89
N LEU A 42 -1.44 -6.67 -3.57
CA LEU A 42 -0.44 -6.01 -2.72
C LEU A 42 0.47 -7.08 -2.14
N GLU A 43 1.76 -7.02 -2.45
CA GLU A 43 2.76 -7.95 -1.91
C GLU A 43 3.91 -7.19 -1.26
N LYS A 44 4.41 -7.70 -0.12
CA LYS A 44 5.57 -7.13 0.55
C LYS A 44 6.78 -7.20 -0.40
N PHE A 45 7.32 -6.04 -0.75
CA PHE A 45 8.44 -5.96 -1.66
C PHE A 45 9.70 -6.49 -0.96
N LYS A 46 10.56 -7.22 -1.67
CA LYS A 46 11.77 -7.79 -1.05
C LYS A 46 12.75 -6.72 -0.60
N ASP A 47 12.83 -5.62 -1.36
CA ASP A 47 13.80 -4.56 -1.11
C ASP A 47 13.19 -3.39 -0.34
N GLN A 48 13.28 -3.46 0.98
CA GLN A 48 12.77 -2.43 1.90
C GLN A 48 13.69 -1.21 2.05
N THR A 49 14.77 -1.17 1.26
CA THR A 49 15.75 -0.07 1.31
C THR A 49 15.49 1.03 0.28
N LEU A 50 14.45 0.87 -0.54
CA LEU A 50 14.12 1.83 -1.58
C LEU A 50 13.67 3.17 -1.00
N SER A 51 14.21 4.24 -1.55
CA SER A 51 13.83 5.61 -1.21
C SER A 51 12.51 6.01 -1.89
N ASP A 52 11.85 7.03 -1.36
CA ASP A 52 10.58 7.55 -1.88
C ASP A 52 10.65 7.94 -3.37
N GLU A 53 11.82 8.38 -3.85
CA GLU A 53 12.07 8.66 -5.27
C GLU A 53 12.02 7.39 -6.14
N GLN A 54 12.61 6.28 -5.68
CA GLN A 54 12.59 4.99 -6.39
C GLN A 54 11.17 4.41 -6.40
N ILE A 55 10.46 4.50 -5.27
CA ILE A 55 9.06 4.10 -5.14
C ILE A 55 8.20 4.86 -6.15
N LYS A 56 8.36 6.19 -6.22
CA LYS A 56 7.64 7.04 -7.19
C LYS A 56 8.04 6.76 -8.63
N ALA A 57 9.31 6.51 -8.90
CA ALA A 57 9.80 6.22 -10.26
C ALA A 57 9.25 4.90 -10.81
N GLN A 58 9.06 3.90 -9.95
CA GLN A 58 8.50 2.62 -10.37
C GLN A 58 6.98 2.68 -10.57
N GLY A 59 6.29 3.60 -9.88
CA GLY A 59 4.85 3.88 -10.01
C GLY A 59 3.93 2.76 -9.47
N SER A 60 4.44 1.54 -9.36
CA SER A 60 3.78 0.35 -8.82
C SER A 60 4.13 0.06 -7.37
N LEU A 61 5.03 0.84 -6.74
CA LEU A 61 5.36 0.65 -5.32
C LEU A 61 4.53 1.60 -4.45
N ALA A 62 4.12 1.11 -3.29
CA ALA A 62 3.42 1.84 -2.26
C ALA A 62 4.14 1.69 -0.92
N ARG A 63 4.20 2.76 -0.13
CA ARG A 63 4.74 2.71 1.22
C ARG A 63 3.60 2.61 2.22
N VAL A 64 3.73 1.74 3.22
CA VAL A 64 2.82 1.65 4.35
C VAL A 64 3.10 2.86 5.24
N GLU A 65 2.12 3.75 5.34
CA GLU A 65 2.20 4.92 6.22
C GLU A 65 1.02 4.92 7.18
N VAL A 66 1.18 5.63 8.30
CA VAL A 66 0.08 5.82 9.25
C VAL A 66 -1.02 6.59 8.54
N LEU A 67 -2.23 6.05 8.59
CA LEU A 67 -3.40 6.66 7.98
C LEU A 67 -3.63 8.04 8.61
N ASN A 68 -3.35 9.09 7.85
CA ASN A 68 -3.60 10.45 8.31
C ASN A 68 -5.08 10.79 8.02
N PRO A 69 -5.89 11.13 9.04
CA PRO A 69 -7.33 11.38 8.89
C PRO A 69 -7.66 12.47 7.85
N LYS A 70 -6.73 13.38 7.59
CA LYS A 70 -6.85 14.43 6.56
C LYS A 70 -6.99 13.92 5.13
N TYR A 71 -6.66 12.66 4.85
CA TYR A 71 -6.81 12.06 3.51
C TYR A 71 -8.18 11.40 3.28
N PHE A 72 -9.08 11.45 4.27
CA PHE A 72 -10.39 10.80 4.22
C PHE A 72 -11.57 11.72 4.57
N GLU A 73 -11.32 12.96 5.04
CA GLU A 73 -12.30 14.07 5.03
C GLU A 73 -12.51 14.60 3.61
#